data_AF-A0A833RS70-F1
#
_entry.id   AF-A0A833RS70-F1
#
_cell.length_a   1.000
_cell.length_b   1.000
_cell.length_c   1.000
_cell.angle_alpha   90.00
_cell.angle_beta   90.00
_cell.angle_gamma   90.00
#
_symmetry.space_group_name_H-M   'P 1'
#
loop_
_entity.id
_entity.type
_entity.pdbx_description
1 polymer ?
#
loop_
_entity_poly.entity_id
_entity_poly.type
_entity_poly.pdbx_seq_one_letter_code
_entity_poly.pdbx_strand_id
1 'polypeptide(L)'
;MASLDSHSSSSSAASDAARLADFQSWLSSLFDQANRQVPDLTLTPTSIKLLHSLTSLSQSRSRASAIVAPDLHQKASKYRAEAARIREILSSAGLGREHLSPSAIASAQAVTEVANFFIGNSQLDIYRQLSLPGSEL
;
A
#
# COMPACT_ATOMS: atom_id res chain seq x y z
N MET A 1 49.42 20.87 22.04
CA MET A 1 49.15 19.45 21.72
C MET A 1 47.65 19.33 21.50
N ALA A 2 47.21 19.23 20.25
CA ALA A 2 45.80 19.11 19.88
C ALA A 2 45.44 17.62 19.81
N SER A 3 44.69 17.12 20.80
CA SER A 3 44.08 15.79 20.79
C SER A 3 42.59 15.96 21.05
N LEU A 4 41.84 16.27 20.01
CA LEU A 4 40.39 16.19 20.00
C LEU A 4 39.97 15.66 18.63
N ASP A 5 38.99 14.75 18.66
CA ASP A 5 38.22 14.24 17.51
C ASP A 5 38.72 12.95 16.82
N SER A 6 38.64 11.82 17.55
CA SER A 6 38.74 10.46 16.97
C SER A 6 37.59 9.51 17.37
N HIS A 7 36.62 9.97 18.17
CA HIS A 7 35.53 9.14 18.71
C HIS A 7 34.18 9.31 18.00
N SER A 8 33.96 10.37 17.21
CA SER A 8 32.69 10.60 16.48
C SER A 8 32.63 9.88 15.13
N SER A 9 33.78 9.68 14.48
CA SER A 9 33.89 9.05 13.16
C SER A 9 33.78 7.52 13.20
N SER A 10 34.23 6.87 14.28
CA SER A 10 34.13 5.41 14.45
C SER A 10 32.70 4.95 14.80
N SER A 11 31.99 5.71 15.62
CA SER A 11 30.60 5.41 16.03
C SER A 11 29.59 5.64 14.91
N SER A 12 29.77 6.68 14.10
CA SER A 12 28.95 6.92 12.91
C SER A 12 29.15 5.85 11.83
N ALA A 13 30.40 5.42 11.58
CA ALA A 13 30.68 4.33 10.66
C ALA A 13 30.06 2.99 11.09
N ALA A 14 30.08 2.68 12.39
CA ALA A 14 29.42 1.48 12.92
C ALA A 14 27.89 1.54 12.78
N SER A 15 27.27 2.71 13.00
CA SER A 15 25.82 2.91 12.78
C SER A 15 25.45 2.80 11.31
N ASP A 16 26.26 3.36 10.40
CA ASP A 16 26.01 3.29 8.97
C ASP A 16 26.16 1.84 8.45
N ALA A 17 27.13 1.07 8.96
CA ALA A 17 27.27 -0.35 8.65
C ALA A 17 26.04 -1.19 9.07
N ALA A 18 25.50 -0.94 10.27
CA ALA A 18 24.29 -1.62 10.75
C ALA A 18 23.07 -1.30 9.88
N ARG A 19 22.87 -0.02 9.51
CA ARG A 19 21.79 0.41 8.61
C ARG A 19 21.90 -0.22 7.23
N LEU A 20 23.12 -0.41 6.74
CA LEU A 20 23.41 -1.01 5.43
C LEU A 20 23.11 -2.52 5.44
N ALA A 21 23.46 -3.23 6.52
CA ALA A 21 23.12 -4.64 6.70
C ALA A 21 21.59 -4.85 6.76
N ASP A 22 20.88 -4.02 7.51
CA ASP A 22 19.41 -4.05 7.57
C ASP A 22 18.79 -3.80 6.18
N PHE A 23 19.30 -2.80 5.46
CA PHE A 23 18.87 -2.50 4.09
C PHE A 23 19.11 -3.65 3.12
N GLN A 24 20.30 -4.26 3.14
CA GLN A 24 20.64 -5.39 2.28
C GLN A 24 19.77 -6.61 2.60
N SER A 25 19.53 -6.92 3.87
CA SER A 25 18.64 -8.01 4.26
C SER A 25 17.21 -7.80 3.74
N TRP A 26 16.73 -6.55 3.79
CA TRP A 26 15.43 -6.16 3.25
C TRP A 26 15.39 -6.24 1.72
N LEU A 27 16.45 -5.79 1.02
CA LEU A 27 16.55 -5.92 -0.43
C LEU A 27 16.55 -7.39 -0.86
N SER A 28 17.33 -8.25 -0.21
CA SER A 28 17.33 -9.68 -0.51
C SER A 28 15.92 -10.26 -0.35
N SER A 29 15.21 -9.93 0.73
CA SER A 29 13.83 -10.37 0.94
C SER A 29 12.87 -9.91 -0.18
N LEU A 30 13.01 -8.68 -0.68
CA LEU A 30 12.20 -8.17 -1.78
C LEU A 30 12.53 -8.84 -3.12
N PHE A 31 13.81 -9.06 -3.39
CA PHE A 31 14.28 -9.62 -4.63
C PHE A 31 14.04 -11.13 -4.71
N ASP A 32 14.06 -11.84 -3.57
CA ASP A 32 13.61 -13.23 -3.45
C ASP A 32 12.12 -13.36 -3.80
N GLN A 33 11.28 -12.44 -3.31
CA GLN A 33 9.85 -12.41 -3.66
C GLN A 33 9.61 -12.10 -5.15
N ALA A 34 10.48 -11.30 -5.76
CA ALA A 34 10.40 -10.92 -7.17
C ALA A 34 11.17 -11.85 -8.11
N ASN A 35 11.83 -12.91 -7.59
CA ASN A 35 12.66 -13.85 -8.33
C ASN A 35 13.74 -13.17 -9.21
N ARG A 36 14.32 -12.06 -8.71
CA ARG A 36 15.35 -11.26 -9.40
C ARG A 36 16.65 -11.21 -8.58
N GLN A 37 17.77 -11.00 -9.24
CA GLN A 37 19.06 -10.79 -8.55
C GLN A 37 19.21 -9.34 -8.09
N VAL A 38 19.75 -9.17 -6.88
CA VAL A 38 20.02 -7.86 -6.27
C VAL A 38 21.16 -7.17 -7.06
N PRO A 39 20.95 -5.96 -7.60
CA PRO A 39 22.00 -5.21 -8.29
C PRO A 39 23.14 -4.82 -7.35
N ASP A 40 24.37 -4.79 -7.86
CA ASP A 40 25.52 -4.28 -7.11
C ASP A 40 25.47 -2.75 -7.07
N LEU A 41 25.32 -2.17 -5.87
CA LEU A 41 25.10 -0.75 -5.66
C LEU A 41 26.33 -0.13 -5.01
N THR A 42 26.96 0.85 -5.67
CA THR A 42 27.97 1.71 -5.04
C THR A 42 27.30 2.67 -4.07
N LEU A 43 27.40 2.39 -2.77
CA LEU A 43 26.71 3.10 -1.70
C LEU A 43 27.62 4.14 -1.03
N THR A 44 27.23 5.41 -1.11
CA THR A 44 27.84 6.53 -0.37
C THR A 44 27.21 6.64 1.02
N PRO A 45 27.91 7.08 2.09
CA PRO A 45 27.35 7.27 3.44
C PRO A 45 26.04 8.08 3.50
N THR A 46 25.93 9.15 2.70
CA THR A 46 24.69 9.94 2.57
C THR A 46 23.55 9.12 1.97
N SER A 47 23.85 8.25 1.00
CA SER A 47 22.87 7.39 0.36
C SER A 47 22.35 6.31 1.33
N ILE A 48 23.20 5.79 2.22
CA ILE A 48 22.83 4.78 3.23
C ILE A 48 21.80 5.35 4.21
N LYS A 49 21.99 6.59 4.67
CA LYS A 49 21.03 7.25 5.58
C LYS A 49 19.68 7.48 4.92
N LEU A 50 19.68 7.93 3.66
CA LEU A 50 18.45 8.13 2.88
C LEU A 50 17.74 6.81 2.56
N LEU A 51 18.49 5.77 2.18
CA LEU A 51 17.93 4.46 1.91
C LEU A 51 17.33 3.84 3.16
N HIS A 52 18.00 3.96 4.31
CA HIS A 52 17.46 3.48 5.57
C HIS A 52 16.14 4.19 5.95
N SER A 53 16.04 5.51 5.77
CA SER A 53 14.78 6.22 6.04
C SER A 53 13.67 5.80 5.08
N LEU A 54 13.97 5.63 3.79
CA LEU A 54 13.03 5.13 2.79
C LEU A 54 12.59 3.70 3.08
N THR A 55 13.51 2.82 3.46
CA THR A 55 13.20 1.43 3.83
C THR A 55 12.32 1.40 5.06
N SER A 56 12.64 2.15 6.12
CA SER A 56 11.79 2.25 7.32
C SER A 56 10.38 2.73 6.99
N LEU A 57 10.24 3.74 6.12
CA LEU A 57 8.94 4.25 5.69
C LEU A 57 8.17 3.23 4.84
N SER A 58 8.85 2.53 3.94
CA SER A 58 8.22 1.49 3.11
C SER A 58 7.73 0.32 3.96
N GLN A 59 8.51 -0.09 4.95
CA GLN A 59 8.13 -1.18 5.86
C GLN A 59 6.96 -0.79 6.75
N SER A 60 6.94 0.44 7.30
CA SER A 60 5.82 0.91 8.11
C SER A 60 4.53 0.97 7.28
N ARG A 61 4.60 1.46 6.04
CA ARG A 61 3.47 1.48 5.12
C ARG A 61 2.99 0.08 4.76
N SER A 62 3.90 -0.85 4.44
CA SER A 62 3.56 -2.25 4.16
C SER A 62 2.88 -2.92 5.35
N ARG A 63 3.35 -2.67 6.58
CA ARG A 63 2.71 -3.18 7.81
C ARG A 63 1.30 -2.63 7.99
N ALA A 64 1.11 -1.32 7.80
CA ALA A 64 -0.20 -0.71 7.89
C ALA A 64 -1.17 -1.29 6.83
N SER A 65 -0.72 -1.44 5.59
CA SER A 65 -1.50 -2.07 4.52
C SER A 65 -1.81 -3.54 4.81
N ALA A 66 -0.86 -4.29 5.37
CA ALA A 66 -1.06 -5.69 5.75
C ALA A 66 -2.10 -5.89 6.85
N ILE A 67 -2.33 -4.87 7.70
CA ILE A 67 -3.39 -4.90 8.73
C ILE A 67 -4.76 -4.60 8.11
N VAL A 68 -4.83 -3.63 7.20
CA VAL A 68 -6.11 -3.16 6.64
C VAL A 68 -6.63 -4.08 5.52
N ALA A 69 -5.74 -4.65 4.71
CA ALA A 69 -6.14 -5.47 3.56
C ALA A 69 -6.99 -6.70 3.95
N PRO A 70 -6.67 -7.48 4.99
CA PRO A 70 -7.49 -8.62 5.41
C PRO A 70 -8.91 -8.23 5.82
N ASP A 71 -9.09 -7.12 6.56
CA ASP A 71 -10.42 -6.62 6.94
C ASP A 71 -11.25 -6.26 5.70
N LEU A 72 -10.64 -5.55 4.75
CA LEU A 72 -11.31 -5.19 3.49
C LEU A 72 -11.66 -6.43 2.67
N HIS A 73 -10.76 -7.42 2.59
CA HIS A 73 -11.04 -8.69 1.91
C HIS A 73 -12.19 -9.46 2.56
N GLN A 74 -12.22 -9.50 3.90
CA GLN A 74 -13.30 -10.15 4.65
C GLN A 74 -14.63 -9.40 4.50
N LYS A 75 -14.63 -8.06 4.54
CA LYS A 75 -15.84 -7.27 4.26
C LYS A 75 -16.34 -7.51 2.84
N ALA A 76 -15.44 -7.51 1.86
CA ALA A 76 -15.79 -7.77 0.48
C ALA A 76 -16.36 -9.19 0.27
N SER A 77 -15.86 -10.21 0.97
CA SER A 77 -16.42 -11.56 0.89
C SER A 77 -17.83 -11.63 1.49
N LYS A 78 -18.07 -10.96 2.63
CA LYS A 78 -19.41 -10.84 3.23
C LYS A 78 -20.40 -10.12 2.31
N TYR A 79 -20.00 -8.99 1.72
CA TYR A 79 -20.87 -8.27 0.79
C TYR A 79 -21.18 -9.08 -0.47
N ARG A 80 -20.22 -9.86 -0.98
CA ARG A 80 -20.47 -10.77 -2.10
C ARG A 80 -21.45 -11.89 -1.74
N ALA A 81 -21.33 -12.46 -0.54
CA ALA A 81 -22.25 -13.49 -0.06
C ALA A 81 -23.68 -12.93 0.10
N GLU A 82 -23.84 -11.76 0.72
CA GLU A 82 -25.16 -11.14 0.88
C GLU A 82 -25.76 -10.73 -0.46
N ALA A 83 -24.96 -10.20 -1.40
CA ALA A 83 -25.43 -9.92 -2.75
C ALA A 83 -25.92 -11.19 -3.47
N ALA A 84 -25.26 -12.33 -3.27
CA ALA A 84 -25.72 -13.62 -3.79
C ALA A 84 -27.04 -14.06 -3.15
N ARG A 85 -27.20 -13.89 -1.83
CA ARG A 85 -28.44 -14.18 -1.11
C ARG A 85 -29.60 -13.31 -1.58
N ILE A 86 -29.39 -12.00 -1.72
CA ILE A 86 -30.39 -11.07 -2.25
C ILE A 86 -30.78 -11.47 -3.67
N ARG A 87 -29.81 -11.84 -4.52
CA ARG A 87 -30.10 -12.31 -5.88
C ARG A 87 -30.98 -13.56 -5.88
N GLU A 88 -30.74 -14.50 -4.98
CA GLU A 88 -31.56 -15.71 -4.83
C GLU A 88 -32.99 -15.39 -4.36
N ILE A 89 -33.14 -14.47 -3.40
CA ILE A 89 -34.45 -14.00 -2.94
C ILE A 89 -35.21 -13.31 -4.08
N LEU A 90 -34.54 -12.43 -4.83
CA LEU A 90 -35.14 -11.75 -5.97
C LEU A 90 -35.54 -12.73 -7.06
N SER A 91 -34.70 -13.73 -7.36
CA SER A 91 -35.02 -14.78 -8.34
C SER A 91 -36.22 -15.62 -7.90
N SER A 92 -36.29 -16.03 -6.62
CA SER A 92 -37.44 -16.79 -6.10
C SER A 92 -38.74 -15.98 -6.06
N ALA A 93 -38.65 -14.65 -5.95
CA ALA A 93 -39.79 -13.74 -6.06
C ALA A 93 -40.15 -13.37 -7.52
N GLY A 94 -39.47 -13.92 -8.53
CA GLY A 94 -39.70 -13.58 -9.95
C GLY A 94 -39.18 -12.20 -10.36
N LEU A 95 -38.36 -11.56 -9.51
CA LEU A 95 -37.68 -10.28 -9.74
C LEU A 95 -36.21 -10.47 -10.13
N GLY A 96 -35.86 -11.65 -10.65
CA GLY A 96 -34.54 -11.93 -11.18
C GLY A 96 -34.18 -11.01 -12.35
N ARG A 97 -32.89 -10.82 -12.62
CA ARG A 97 -32.40 -9.91 -13.71
C ARG A 97 -32.99 -10.27 -15.07
N GLU A 98 -33.26 -11.55 -15.28
CA GLU A 98 -33.92 -12.16 -16.43
C GLU A 98 -35.40 -11.73 -16.60
N HIS A 99 -36.03 -11.23 -15.55
CA HIS A 99 -37.41 -10.73 -15.55
C HIS A 99 -37.51 -9.20 -15.46
N LEU A 100 -36.37 -8.49 -15.35
CA LEU A 100 -36.35 -7.03 -15.28
C LEU A 100 -36.52 -6.40 -16.67
N SER A 101 -37.29 -5.32 -16.75
CA SER A 101 -37.43 -4.54 -17.98
C SER A 101 -36.10 -3.88 -18.37
N PRO A 102 -35.84 -3.62 -19.68
CA PRO A 102 -34.62 -2.96 -20.13
C PRO A 102 -34.35 -1.61 -19.45
N SER A 103 -35.41 -0.87 -19.09
CA SER A 103 -35.32 0.40 -18.35
C SER A 103 -34.79 0.21 -16.92
N ALA A 104 -35.20 -0.85 -16.23
CA ALA A 104 -34.70 -1.17 -14.89
C ALA A 104 -33.21 -1.56 -14.92
N ILE A 105 -32.79 -2.29 -15.96
CA ILE A 105 -31.37 -2.65 -16.16
C ILE A 105 -30.52 -1.40 -16.42
N ALA A 106 -30.98 -0.50 -17.32
CA ALA A 106 -30.29 0.75 -17.61
C ALA A 106 -30.15 1.65 -16.38
N SER A 107 -31.20 1.73 -15.55
CA SER A 107 -31.18 2.50 -14.30
C SER A 107 -30.16 1.94 -13.29
N ALA A 108 -30.11 0.61 -13.15
CA ALA A 108 -29.12 -0.04 -12.28
C ALA A 108 -27.67 0.16 -12.77
N GLN A 109 -27.47 0.16 -14.09
CA GLN A 109 -26.17 0.46 -14.69
C GLN A 109 -25.73 1.90 -14.42
N ALA A 110 -26.61 2.88 -14.60
CA ALA A 110 -26.31 4.29 -14.31
C ALA A 110 -25.89 4.51 -12.84
N VAL A 111 -26.60 3.89 -11.89
CA VAL A 111 -26.22 3.93 -10.46
C VAL A 111 -24.86 3.27 -10.21
N THR A 112 -24.58 2.17 -10.90
CA THR A 112 -23.28 1.47 -10.80
C THR A 112 -22.14 2.34 -11.34
N GLU A 113 -22.35 3.04 -12.44
CA GLU A 113 -21.34 3.95 -13.02
C GLU A 113 -21.04 5.13 -12.09
N VAL A 114 -22.06 5.74 -11.51
CA VAL A 114 -21.90 6.83 -10.53
C VAL A 114 -21.16 6.32 -9.28
N ALA A 115 -21.52 5.14 -8.77
CA ALA A 115 -20.83 4.54 -7.63
C ALA A 115 -19.35 4.26 -7.94
N ASN A 116 -19.06 3.69 -9.12
CA ASN A 116 -17.68 3.43 -9.55
C ASN A 116 -16.87 4.73 -9.70
N PHE A 117 -17.49 5.82 -10.15
CA PHE A 117 -16.86 7.14 -10.21
C PHE A 117 -16.45 7.65 -8.81
N PHE A 118 -17.33 7.54 -7.81
CA PHE A 118 -17.01 7.93 -6.44
C PHE A 118 -15.93 7.04 -5.80
N ILE A 119 -15.95 5.73 -6.05
CA ILE A 119 -14.94 4.79 -5.55
C ILE A 119 -13.57 5.09 -6.18
N GLY A 120 -13.52 5.38 -7.48
CA GLY A 120 -12.27 5.73 -8.18
C GLY A 120 -11.66 7.05 -7.70
N ASN A 121 -12.49 8.07 -7.44
CA ASN A 121 -12.01 9.39 -7.02
C ASN A 121 -11.67 9.48 -5.53
N SER A 122 -12.35 8.74 -4.66
CA SER A 122 -12.06 8.73 -3.22
C SER A 122 -10.65 8.21 -2.90
N GLN A 123 -10.09 7.31 -3.72
CA GLN A 123 -8.70 6.88 -3.58
C GLN A 123 -7.71 8.02 -3.84
N LEU A 124 -7.99 8.89 -4.82
CA LEU A 124 -7.14 10.05 -5.14
C LEU A 124 -7.17 11.12 -4.04
N ASP A 125 -8.32 11.34 -3.41
CA ASP A 125 -8.45 12.32 -2.32
C ASP A 125 -7.74 11.89 -1.02
N ILE A 126 -7.73 10.59 -0.71
CA ILE A 126 -7.00 10.06 0.46
C ILE A 126 -5.48 10.27 0.30
N TYR A 127 -4.93 10.05 -0.90
CA TYR A 127 -3.51 10.31 -1.16
C TYR A 127 -3.17 11.80 -1.14
N ARG A 128 -4.10 12.69 -1.53
CA ARG A 128 -3.90 14.14 -1.46
C ARG A 128 -3.95 14.67 -0.03
N GLN A 129 -4.82 14.12 0.83
CA GLN A 129 -4.94 14.55 2.23
C GLN A 129 -3.80 14.04 3.13
N LEU A 130 -3.23 12.86 2.84
CA LEU A 130 -2.03 12.37 3.54
C LEU A 130 -0.73 13.05 3.08
N SER A 131 -0.77 13.82 2.00
CA SER A 131 0.33 14.66 1.52
C SER A 131 0.06 16.13 1.90
N LEU A 132 -0.05 16.43 3.19
CA LEU A 132 -0.02 17.81 3.69
C LEU A 132 1.43 18.30 3.91
N PRO A 133 1.68 19.61 3.71
CA PRO A 133 2.99 20.17 3.37
C PRO A 133 3.92 20.20 4.60
N GLY A 134 4.95 19.38 4.56
CA GLY A 134 6.05 19.38 5.52
C GLY A 134 7.38 19.72 4.86
N SER A 135 7.37 20.56 3.83
CA SER A 135 8.58 20.99 3.11
C SER A 135 8.44 22.42 2.61
N GLU A 136 8.31 23.36 3.54
CA GLU A 136 8.68 24.76 3.31
C GLU A 136 9.69 25.07 4.44
N LEU A 137 10.98 24.98 4.09
CA LEU A 137 12.04 25.74 4.74
C LEU A 137 12.07 27.12 4.08
#